data_AF-A0A7Y8IPQ3-F1
#
_entry.id   AF-A0A7Y8IPQ3-F1
#
_cell.length_a   1.000
_cell.length_b   1.000
_cell.length_c   1.000
_cell.angle_alpha   90.00
_cell.angle_beta   90.00
_cell.angle_gamma   90.00
#
_symmetry.space_group_name_H-M   'P 1'
#
loop_
_entity.id
_entity.type
_entity.pdbx_description
1 polymer ?
#
loop_
_entity_poly.entity_id
_entity_poly.type
_entity_poly.pdbx_seq_one_letter_code
_entity_poly.pdbx_strand_id
1 'polypeptide(L)' 'MIQDSGRFGFNQFGVPPSGALDSFSFRVANLLVDNERNEACLEITLTGLRLKALSESVIA' A
#
# COMPACT_ATOMS: atom_id res chain seq x y z
N MET A 1 -3.57 -1.43 7.20
CA MET A 1 -2.10 -1.50 7.32
C MET A 1 -1.50 -0.53 6.33
N ILE A 2 -0.42 0.17 6.66
CA ILE A 2 0.37 0.86 5.62
C ILE A 2 1.25 -0.20 4.95
N GLN A 3 1.18 -0.29 3.64
CA GLN A 3 1.93 -1.25 2.83
C GLN A 3 2.72 -0.54 1.75
N ASP A 4 3.89 -1.07 1.47
CA ASP A 4 4.74 -0.75 0.32
C ASP A 4 4.88 -2.02 -0.56
N SER A 5 5.89 -2.05 -1.42
CA SER A 5 6.18 -3.23 -2.26
C SER A 5 6.83 -4.40 -1.51
N GLY A 6 7.22 -4.22 -0.25
CA GLY A 6 7.87 -5.24 0.56
C GLY A 6 9.39 -5.06 0.72
N ARG A 7 9.95 -5.97 1.52
CA ARG A 7 11.34 -5.99 1.99
C ARG A 7 12.01 -7.28 1.52
N PHE A 8 12.75 -7.17 0.43
CA PHE A 8 13.40 -8.32 -0.20
C PHE A 8 14.86 -8.47 0.26
N GLY A 9 15.40 -9.69 0.19
CA GLY A 9 16.81 -9.99 0.52
C GLY A 9 17.09 -10.38 1.98
N PHE A 10 16.10 -10.29 2.86
CA PHE A 10 16.27 -10.56 4.30
C PHE A 10 15.68 -11.90 4.78
N ASN A 11 15.21 -12.75 3.85
CA ASN A 11 14.61 -14.05 4.18
C ASN A 11 15.54 -14.95 5.00
N GLN A 12 16.86 -14.89 4.75
CA GLN A 12 17.87 -15.64 5.50
C GLN A 12 17.93 -15.27 6.99
N PHE A 13 17.44 -14.09 7.35
CA PHE A 13 17.35 -13.60 8.73
C PHE A 13 15.94 -13.80 9.33
N GLY A 14 15.06 -14.52 8.64
CA GLY A 14 13.68 -14.76 9.07
C GLY A 14 12.74 -13.57 8.86
N VAL A 15 13.16 -12.53 8.14
CA VAL A 15 12.30 -11.38 7.85
C VAL A 15 11.44 -11.69 6.62
N PRO A 16 10.10 -11.68 6.73
CA PRO A 16 9.24 -11.95 5.59
C PRO A 16 9.21 -10.78 4.59
N PRO A 17 8.96 -11.05 3.29
CA PRO A 17 8.87 -10.01 2.26
C PRO A 17 7.80 -8.95 2.55
N SER A 18 6.66 -9.31 3.13
CA SER A 18 5.55 -8.37 3.40
C SER A 18 5.11 -7.63 2.13
N GLY A 19 4.79 -6.34 2.24
CA GLY A 19 4.16 -5.55 1.20
C GLY A 19 2.67 -5.83 1.04
N ALA A 20 2.05 -5.14 0.09
CA ALA A 20 0.64 -5.30 -0.20
C ALA A 20 0.32 -6.74 -0.67
N LEU A 21 -0.74 -7.33 -0.12
CA LEU A 21 -1.19 -8.68 -0.45
C LEU A 21 -1.63 -8.79 -1.92
N ASP A 22 -2.33 -7.77 -2.42
CA ASP A 22 -2.63 -7.61 -3.84
C ASP A 22 -1.76 -6.52 -4.46
N SER A 23 -0.60 -6.94 -4.96
CA SER A 23 0.36 -6.05 -5.63
C SER A 23 -0.20 -5.36 -6.88
N PHE A 24 -1.20 -5.94 -7.56
CA PHE A 24 -1.78 -5.31 -8.75
C PHE A 24 -2.62 -4.09 -8.34
N SER A 25 -3.57 -4.30 -7.42
CA SER A 25 -4.42 -3.21 -6.91
C SER A 25 -3.58 -2.09 -6.28
N PHE A 26 -2.55 -2.45 -5.50
CA PHE A 26 -1.60 -1.50 -4.93
C PHE A 26 -0.93 -0.60 -5.98
N ARG A 27 -0.40 -1.19 -7.06
CA ARG A 27 0.26 -0.41 -8.13
C ARG A 27 -0.73 0.45 -8.90
N VAL A 28 -1.93 -0.05 -9.15
CA VAL A 28 -2.97 0.70 -9.86
C VAL A 28 -3.42 1.92 -9.04
N ALA A 29 -3.67 1.75 -7.74
CA ALA A 29 -4.06 2.85 -6.86
C ALA A 29 -3.03 3.98 -6.85
N ASN A 30 -1.74 3.64 -6.71
CA ASN A 30 -0.65 4.62 -6.80
C ASN A 30 -0.65 5.37 -8.14
N LEU A 31 -0.73 4.64 -9.27
CA LEU A 31 -0.70 5.26 -10.59
C LEU A 31 -1.91 6.15 -10.88
N LEU A 32 -3.09 5.83 -10.33
CA LEU A 32 -4.30 6.63 -10.51
C LEU A 32 -4.21 8.02 -9.87
N VAL A 33 -3.34 8.19 -8.86
CA VAL A 33 -3.06 9.48 -8.21
C VAL A 33 -1.69 10.04 -8.59
N ASP A 34 -1.08 9.53 -9.66
CA ASP A 34 0.23 9.95 -10.20
C ASP A 34 1.43 9.73 -9.26
N ASN A 35 1.32 8.78 -8.33
CA ASN A 35 2.45 8.37 -7.50
C ASN A 35 3.36 7.37 -8.26
N GLU A 36 4.60 7.23 -7.78
CA GLU A 36 5.43 6.08 -8.17
C GLU A 36 4.76 4.77 -7.75
N ARG A 37 4.99 3.71 -8.53
CA ARG A 37 4.31 2.41 -8.37
C ARG A 37 4.47 1.77 -6.98
N ASN A 38 5.52 2.17 -6.25
CA ASN A 38 5.93 1.55 -4.98
C ASN A 38 5.73 2.49 -3.78
N GLU A 39 5.05 3.62 -3.96
CA GLU A 39 4.72 4.53 -2.86
C GLU A 39 3.77 3.88 -1.85
N ALA A 40 3.90 4.29 -0.58
CA ALA A 40 3.16 3.66 0.51
C ALA A 40 1.64 3.90 0.39
N CYS A 41 0.86 2.84 0.53
CA CYS A 41 -0.61 2.86 0.44
C CYS A 41 -1.27 2.23 1.68
N LEU A 42 -2.55 2.55 1.90
CA LEU A 42 -3.35 1.92 2.94
C LEU A 42 -3.99 0.63 2.41
N GLU A 43 -3.57 -0.53 2.92
CA GLU A 43 -4.24 -1.81 2.71
C GLU A 43 -5.30 -2.07 3.78
N ILE A 44 -6.47 -2.52 3.38
CA ILE A 44 -7.60 -2.80 4.27
C ILE A 44 -8.07 -4.23 4.01
N THR A 45 -8.15 -5.03 5.07
CA THR A 45 -8.77 -6.35 5.01
C THR A 45 -10.18 -6.25 5.59
N LEU A 46 -11.17 -6.83 4.92
CA LEU A 46 -12.60 -6.72 5.28
C LEU A 46 -13.10 -5.27 5.23
N THR A 47 -14.23 -5.00 5.88
CA THR A 47 -14.95 -3.71 5.83
C THR A 47 -14.83 -2.96 7.16
N GLY A 48 -15.19 -1.66 7.16
CA GLY A 48 -15.29 -0.85 8.38
C GLY A 48 -14.34 0.34 8.46
N LEU A 49 -13.49 0.57 7.44
CA LEU A 49 -12.67 1.77 7.38
C LEU A 49 -13.54 3.04 7.33
N ARG A 50 -13.23 4.02 8.17
CA ARG A 50 -13.77 5.37 8.11
C ARG A 50 -12.62 6.38 8.18
N LEU A 51 -12.55 7.26 7.19
CA LEU A 51 -11.53 8.32 7.11
C LEU A 51 -12.19 9.68 6.99
N LYS A 52 -11.50 10.72 7.46
CA LYS A 52 -11.85 12.12 7.26
C LYS A 52 -10.65 12.83 6.63
N ALA A 53 -10.80 13.35 5.41
CA ALA A 53 -9.81 14.22 4.82
C ALA A 53 -9.75 15.54 5.59
N LEU A 54 -8.54 15.98 5.96
CA LEU A 54 -8.31 17.23 6.70
C LEU A 54 -7.96 18.41 5.79
N SER A 55 -7.71 18.13 4.51
CA SER A 55 -7.43 19.08 3.44
C SER A 55 -8.00 18.56 2.13
N GLU A 56 -7.94 19.37 1.06
CA GLU A 56 -8.19 18.90 -0.29
C GLU A 56 -7.23 17.75 -0.64
N SER A 57 -7.74 16.67 -1.24
CA SER A 57 -6.97 15.44 -1.50
C SER A 57 -7.57 14.65 -2.65
N VAL A 58 -6.72 13.95 -3.39
CA VAL A 58 -7.09 12.96 -4.43
C VAL A 58 -6.82 11.57 -3.87
N ILE A 59 -7.76 10.64 -4.01
CA ILE A 59 -7.71 9.28 -3.45
C ILE A 59 -8.16 8.28 -4.53
N ALA A 60 -7.47 7.15 -4.65
CA ALA A 60 -7.81 6.04 -5.54
C ALA A 60 -7.58 4.67 -4.87
#